data_AF-A0A7R7A4Z9-F1
#
_entry.id   AF-A0A7R7A4Z9-F1
#
_cell.length_a   1.000
_cell.length_b   1.000
_cell.length_c   1.000
_cell.angle_alpha   90.00
_cell.angle_beta   90.00
_cell.angle_gamma   90.00
#
_symmetry.space_group_name_H-M   'P 1'
#
loop_
_entity.id
_entity.type
_entity.pdbx_description
1 polymer ?
#
loop_
_entity_poly.entity_id
_entity_poly.type
_entity_poly.pdbx_seq_one_letter_code
_entity_poly.pdbx_strand_id
1 'polypeptide(L)'
;MLARIEKYKFLKGSESNKNRLNFLNKVVINSWLNIPAWHWVKMFPNMKLRTLAKLNKDPSIAGKSYYYAIIDEDIFLFGITANLVQINACKNKELCQEILEIGYKIFKKKIHNESEFSYAKGEWYEHPDYLYAGYEKKEFPKYPCPNPDMELDISHFHRMPWIFSDMYNVFKYLKEINKANYFDKSLREFYNKFNKKLVVYNQNGLPLLKNFIDGSNGWYRVRYHKNYPNFGYGPFELSLVAVLGSYYYKNFDKKFICSMNRLLSTNNNLKKYYDEKYPTSFTKTLKKFGIFEKRFKYYELLNRLILYQRALQCN
;
A
#
# COMPACT_ATOMS: atom_id res chain seq x y z
N MET A 1 5.09 5.36 -8.34
CA MET A 1 4.63 6.05 -7.10
C MET A 1 4.93 7.55 -7.10
N LEU A 2 6.12 8.00 -7.52
CA LEU A 2 6.32 9.37 -8.08
C LEU A 2 5.76 9.42 -9.51
N ALA A 3 4.43 9.55 -9.60
CA ALA A 3 3.62 9.41 -10.81
C ALA A 3 3.79 8.05 -11.49
N ARG A 4 2.67 7.41 -11.77
CA ARG A 4 2.61 6.22 -12.58
C ARG A 4 3.37 6.49 -13.87
N ILE A 5 4.14 5.51 -14.30
CA ILE A 5 5.00 5.58 -15.46
C ILE A 5 4.15 5.51 -16.76
N GLU A 6 2.92 6.01 -16.76
CA GLU A 6 2.11 6.27 -17.95
C GLU A 6 2.61 7.48 -18.77
N LYS A 7 3.87 7.88 -18.54
CA LYS A 7 4.69 8.67 -19.48
C LYS A 7 5.83 7.82 -20.07
N TYR A 8 5.64 6.52 -20.29
CA TYR A 8 6.64 5.67 -20.97
C TYR A 8 7.02 6.15 -22.39
N LYS A 9 6.22 7.02 -23.03
CA LYS A 9 6.62 7.77 -24.24
C LYS A 9 7.54 8.97 -23.98
N PHE A 10 7.51 9.55 -22.78
CA PHE A 10 8.34 10.70 -22.38
C PHE A 10 9.66 10.31 -21.69
N LEU A 11 9.85 9.03 -21.35
CA LEU A 11 11.06 8.56 -20.66
C LEU A 11 12.24 8.29 -21.60
N LYS A 12 12.01 8.18 -22.91
CA LYS A 12 13.08 8.12 -23.91
C LYS A 12 13.39 9.55 -24.39
N GLY A 13 14.55 10.08 -24.01
CA GLY A 13 15.14 11.22 -24.73
C GLY A 13 15.72 12.37 -23.88
N SER A 14 15.29 12.58 -22.63
CA SER A 14 15.88 13.64 -21.78
C SER A 14 16.97 13.09 -20.86
N GLU A 15 18.05 13.85 -20.67
CA GLU A 15 19.14 13.54 -19.74
C GLU A 15 18.62 13.31 -18.30
N SER A 16 17.57 14.05 -17.91
CA SER A 16 16.87 13.87 -16.64
C SER A 16 16.30 12.45 -16.46
N ASN A 17 15.85 11.79 -17.53
CA ASN A 17 15.30 10.44 -17.45
C ASN A 17 16.39 9.39 -17.30
N LYS A 18 17.50 9.54 -18.03
CA LYS A 18 18.67 8.67 -17.91
C LYS A 18 19.22 8.71 -16.48
N ASN A 19 19.32 9.91 -15.90
CA ASN A 19 19.73 10.08 -14.50
C ASN A 19 18.77 9.41 -13.51
N ARG A 20 17.45 9.51 -13.74
CA ARG A 20 16.45 8.84 -12.91
C ARG A 20 16.55 7.31 -13.01
N LEU A 21 16.71 6.75 -14.22
CA LEU A 21 16.87 5.30 -14.41
C LEU A 21 18.18 4.79 -13.79
N ASN A 22 19.26 5.56 -13.93
CA ASN A 22 20.54 5.26 -13.27
C ASN A 22 20.39 5.25 -11.74
N PHE A 23 19.69 6.23 -11.17
CA PHE A 23 19.40 6.29 -9.75
C PHE A 23 18.59 5.07 -9.28
N LEU A 24 17.51 4.72 -9.99
CA LEU A 24 16.68 3.56 -9.63
C LEU A 24 17.47 2.24 -9.69
N ASN A 25 18.31 2.05 -10.72
CA ASN A 25 19.21 0.89 -10.78
C ASN A 25 20.18 0.86 -9.59
N LYS A 26 20.78 2.00 -9.22
CA LYS A 26 21.66 2.09 -8.04
C LYS A 26 20.91 1.73 -6.77
N VAL A 27 19.68 2.22 -6.59
CA VAL A 27 18.83 1.86 -5.44
C VAL A 27 18.58 0.35 -5.40
N VAL A 28 18.13 -0.26 -6.51
CA VAL A 28 17.85 -1.70 -6.55
C VAL A 28 19.09 -2.53 -6.20
N ILE A 29 20.22 -2.27 -6.88
CA ILE A 29 21.46 -3.05 -6.68
C ILE A 29 22.00 -2.86 -5.26
N ASN A 30 22.09 -1.61 -4.79
CA ASN A 30 22.67 -1.33 -3.49
C ASN A 30 21.78 -1.81 -2.35
N SER A 31 20.46 -1.61 -2.42
CA SER A 31 19.54 -2.13 -1.40
C SER A 31 19.59 -3.65 -1.33
N TRP A 32 19.69 -4.33 -2.48
CA TRP A 32 19.72 -5.79 -2.52
C TRP A 32 21.02 -6.39 -1.99
N LEU A 33 22.18 -5.79 -2.31
CA LEU A 33 23.50 -6.39 -2.05
C LEU A 33 24.31 -5.71 -0.94
N ASN A 34 24.19 -4.39 -0.78
CA ASN A 34 25.23 -3.58 -0.14
C ASN A 34 24.76 -2.79 1.09
N ILE A 35 23.48 -2.41 1.15
CA ILE A 35 22.93 -1.57 2.22
C ILE A 35 22.35 -2.45 3.32
N PRO A 36 22.82 -2.33 4.57
CA PRO A 36 22.24 -3.04 5.71
C PRO A 36 20.73 -2.87 5.80
N ALA A 37 20.02 -3.97 5.99
CA ALA A 37 18.57 -4.00 6.02
C ALA A 37 18.08 -4.21 7.45
N TRP A 38 17.44 -3.18 8.00
CA TRP A 38 16.86 -3.23 9.34
C TRP A 38 15.77 -4.30 9.43
N HIS A 39 15.72 -4.97 10.57
CA HIS A 39 14.68 -5.90 10.98
C HIS A 39 14.53 -5.82 12.51
N TRP A 40 13.35 -6.14 13.05
CA TRP A 40 13.05 -6.02 14.49
C TRP A 40 14.00 -6.79 15.41
N VAL A 41 14.54 -7.93 14.94
CA VAL A 41 15.45 -8.79 15.72
C VAL A 41 16.91 -8.37 15.61
N LYS A 42 17.35 -7.98 14.40
CA LYS A 42 18.76 -7.69 14.10
C LYS A 42 18.89 -6.90 12.80
N MET A 43 20.06 -6.30 12.58
CA MET A 43 20.43 -5.77 11.27
C MET A 43 20.89 -6.91 10.37
N PHE A 44 20.37 -7.00 9.15
CA PHE A 44 20.90 -7.89 8.12
C PHE A 44 21.94 -7.16 7.27
N PRO A 45 22.93 -7.87 6.69
CA PRO A 45 23.91 -7.23 5.82
C PRO A 45 23.29 -6.55 4.60
N ASN A 46 22.18 -7.07 4.08
CA ASN A 46 21.45 -6.48 2.96
C ASN A 46 19.99 -6.98 2.86
N MET A 47 19.20 -6.39 1.95
CA MET A 47 17.80 -6.80 1.77
C MET A 47 17.67 -8.24 1.30
N LYS A 48 18.58 -8.75 0.44
CA LYS A 48 18.53 -10.14 -0.03
C LYS A 48 18.47 -11.12 1.15
N LEU A 49 19.39 -11.01 2.09
CA LEU A 49 19.46 -11.90 3.24
C LEU A 49 18.25 -11.74 4.17
N ARG A 50 17.80 -10.50 4.41
CA ARG A 50 16.58 -10.26 5.20
C ARG A 50 15.35 -10.90 4.55
N THR A 51 15.16 -10.69 3.26
CA THR A 51 14.00 -11.19 2.51
C THR A 51 14.01 -12.72 2.43
N LEU A 52 15.18 -13.34 2.24
CA LEU A 52 15.33 -14.80 2.28
C LEU A 52 15.05 -15.37 3.68
N ALA A 53 15.53 -14.72 4.73
CA ALA A 53 15.24 -15.14 6.10
C ALA A 53 13.73 -15.15 6.39
N LYS A 54 13.02 -14.09 5.98
CA LYS A 54 11.55 -14.01 6.08
C LYS A 54 10.84 -15.08 5.25
N LEU A 55 11.25 -15.29 4.00
CA LEU A 55 10.65 -16.27 3.09
C LEU A 55 10.80 -17.70 3.63
N ASN A 56 12.00 -18.04 4.11
CA ASN A 56 12.38 -19.38 4.54
C ASN A 56 12.01 -19.68 6.01
N LYS A 57 11.44 -18.71 6.74
CA LYS A 57 11.19 -18.80 8.18
C LYS A 57 12.46 -19.17 8.96
N ASP A 58 13.54 -18.44 8.70
CA ASP A 58 14.85 -18.67 9.32
C ASP A 58 14.75 -18.62 10.86
N PRO A 59 15.25 -19.64 11.58
CA PRO A 59 15.19 -19.69 13.05
C PRO A 59 15.84 -18.50 13.74
N SER A 60 16.82 -17.84 13.10
CA SER A 60 17.52 -16.67 13.64
C SER A 60 16.66 -15.40 13.73
N ILE A 61 15.44 -15.42 13.21
CA ILE A 61 14.43 -14.37 13.39
C ILE A 61 13.13 -14.91 14.01
N ALA A 62 13.17 -16.07 14.64
CA ALA A 62 12.02 -16.61 15.36
C ALA A 62 11.62 -15.73 16.56
N GLY A 63 10.35 -15.84 16.96
CA GLY A 63 9.82 -15.17 18.15
C GLY A 63 8.43 -14.61 17.95
N LYS A 64 8.27 -13.65 17.04
CA LYS A 64 6.98 -12.99 16.74
C LYS A 64 6.55 -13.25 15.31
N SER A 65 5.25 -13.49 15.11
CA SER A 65 4.60 -13.68 13.81
C SER A 65 4.98 -12.59 12.80
N TYR A 66 4.96 -11.33 13.22
CA TYR A 66 5.24 -10.18 12.34
C TYR A 66 6.71 -10.03 11.96
N TYR A 67 7.64 -10.78 12.56
CA TYR A 67 9.03 -10.80 12.10
C TYR A 67 9.14 -11.39 10.69
N TYR A 68 8.20 -12.23 10.28
CA TYR A 68 8.14 -12.77 8.93
C TYR A 68 7.35 -11.87 7.96
N ALA A 69 6.81 -10.74 8.43
CA ALA A 69 6.00 -9.85 7.61
C ALA A 69 6.85 -9.13 6.55
N ILE A 70 6.25 -8.99 5.37
CA ILE A 70 6.84 -8.24 4.26
C ILE A 70 6.41 -6.78 4.39
N ILE A 71 7.39 -5.88 4.46
CA ILE A 71 7.16 -4.46 4.74
C ILE A 71 7.25 -3.61 3.47
N ASP A 72 6.89 -2.33 3.57
CA ASP A 72 6.84 -1.38 2.46
C ASP A 72 8.15 -1.36 1.65
N GLU A 73 9.32 -1.43 2.30
CA GLU A 73 10.63 -1.44 1.64
C GLU A 73 10.82 -2.68 0.74
N ASP A 74 10.42 -3.85 1.22
CA ASP A 74 10.47 -5.10 0.43
C ASP A 74 9.55 -4.98 -0.79
N ILE A 75 8.33 -4.51 -0.57
CA ILE A 75 7.28 -4.34 -1.58
C ILE A 75 7.71 -3.35 -2.67
N PHE A 76 8.27 -2.21 -2.28
CA PHE A 76 8.74 -1.20 -3.24
C PHE A 76 9.91 -1.68 -4.07
N LEU A 77 10.84 -2.46 -3.49
CA LEU A 77 11.94 -3.03 -4.25
C LEU A 77 11.41 -3.94 -5.37
N PHE A 78 10.44 -4.81 -5.09
CA PHE A 78 9.82 -5.67 -6.11
C PHE A 78 9.15 -4.86 -7.22
N GLY A 79 8.37 -3.83 -6.86
CA GLY A 79 7.71 -2.96 -7.82
C GLY A 79 8.70 -2.17 -8.70
N ILE A 80 9.74 -1.59 -8.11
CA ILE A 80 10.77 -0.84 -8.87
C ILE A 80 11.48 -1.78 -9.85
N THR A 81 11.88 -2.97 -9.40
CA THR A 81 12.53 -3.97 -10.26
C THR A 81 11.62 -4.41 -11.40
N ALA A 82 10.34 -4.70 -11.13
CA ALA A 82 9.36 -5.07 -12.16
C ALA A 82 9.28 -4.01 -13.26
N ASN A 83 9.18 -2.73 -12.88
CA ASN A 83 9.13 -1.63 -13.85
C ASN A 83 10.45 -1.50 -14.64
N LEU A 84 11.62 -1.64 -13.99
CA LEU A 84 12.92 -1.56 -14.69
C LEU A 84 13.10 -2.69 -15.71
N VAL A 85 12.69 -3.90 -15.39
CA VAL A 85 12.75 -5.05 -16.31
C VAL A 85 11.77 -4.87 -17.46
N GLN A 86 10.52 -4.47 -17.17
CA GLN A 86 9.49 -4.28 -18.18
C GLN A 86 9.91 -3.29 -19.30
N ILE A 87 10.72 -2.29 -18.96
CA ILE A 87 11.20 -1.30 -19.92
C ILE A 87 12.62 -1.55 -20.44
N ASN A 88 13.17 -2.73 -20.14
CA ASN A 88 14.53 -3.10 -20.50
C ASN A 88 15.59 -2.09 -20.02
N ALA A 89 15.39 -1.52 -18.83
CA ALA A 89 16.31 -0.56 -18.20
C ALA A 89 17.05 -1.13 -16.99
N CYS A 90 16.84 -2.40 -16.63
CA CYS A 90 17.64 -3.05 -15.59
C CYS A 90 19.08 -3.31 -16.09
N LYS A 91 20.07 -2.80 -15.34
CA LYS A 91 21.49 -2.92 -15.67
C LYS A 91 22.09 -4.30 -15.35
N ASN A 92 21.61 -4.95 -14.29
CA ASN A 92 22.01 -6.30 -13.92
C ASN A 92 20.80 -7.23 -14.04
N LYS A 93 20.63 -7.83 -15.22
CA LYS A 93 19.44 -8.63 -15.56
C LYS A 93 19.26 -9.83 -14.64
N GLU A 94 20.34 -10.54 -14.31
CA GLU A 94 20.31 -11.72 -13.43
C GLU A 94 19.82 -11.36 -12.02
N LEU A 95 20.36 -10.28 -11.44
CA LEU A 95 19.93 -9.79 -10.14
C LEU A 95 18.46 -9.34 -10.15
N CYS A 96 18.04 -8.62 -11.19
CA CYS A 96 16.64 -8.22 -11.32
C CYS A 96 15.71 -9.43 -11.43
N GLN A 97 16.10 -10.45 -12.21
CA GLN A 97 15.32 -11.69 -12.31
C GLN A 97 15.25 -12.40 -10.95
N GLU A 98 16.37 -12.49 -10.21
CA GLU A 98 16.40 -13.04 -8.86
C GLU A 98 15.39 -12.33 -7.93
N ILE A 99 15.39 -11.00 -7.93
CA ILE A 99 14.45 -10.21 -7.10
C ILE A 99 13.00 -10.49 -7.49
N LEU A 100 12.69 -10.59 -8.78
CA LEU A 100 11.34 -10.90 -9.26
C LEU A 100 10.90 -12.32 -8.87
N GLU A 101 11.79 -13.29 -8.97
CA GLU A 101 11.52 -14.67 -8.55
C GLU A 101 11.24 -14.77 -7.06
N ILE A 102 12.04 -14.09 -6.23
CA ILE A 102 11.82 -14.05 -4.79
C ILE A 102 10.52 -13.32 -4.44
N GLY A 103 10.25 -12.18 -5.10
CA GLY A 103 8.98 -11.46 -4.95
C GLY A 103 7.77 -12.34 -5.29
N TYR A 104 7.83 -13.09 -6.38
CA TYR A 104 6.80 -14.05 -6.75
C TYR A 104 6.61 -15.15 -5.70
N LYS A 105 7.69 -15.78 -5.23
CA LYS A 105 7.63 -16.82 -4.18
C LYS A 105 7.01 -16.29 -2.88
N ILE A 106 7.35 -15.05 -2.51
CA ILE A 106 6.77 -14.37 -1.35
C ILE A 106 5.28 -14.17 -1.53
N PHE A 107 4.84 -13.52 -2.61
CA PHE A 107 3.42 -13.27 -2.82
C PHE A 107 2.62 -14.58 -2.92
N LYS A 108 3.17 -15.60 -3.58
CA LYS A 108 2.56 -16.94 -3.65
C LYS A 108 2.32 -17.57 -2.27
N LYS A 109 3.19 -17.30 -1.29
CA LYS A 109 3.08 -17.80 0.08
C LYS A 109 2.15 -16.96 0.95
N LYS A 110 2.01 -15.66 0.65
CA LYS A 110 1.31 -14.68 1.49
C LYS A 110 -0.13 -14.43 1.05
N ILE A 111 -0.46 -14.63 -0.23
CA ILE A 111 -1.80 -14.44 -0.76
C ILE A 111 -2.51 -15.79 -0.82
N HIS A 112 -3.68 -15.87 -0.20
CA HIS A 112 -4.58 -17.02 -0.34
C HIS A 112 -5.88 -16.60 -1.01
N ASN A 113 -6.32 -17.40 -1.98
CA ASN A 113 -7.41 -17.10 -2.91
C ASN A 113 -8.37 -18.30 -3.08
N GLU A 114 -8.49 -19.15 -2.06
CA GLU A 114 -9.28 -20.38 -2.12
C GLU A 114 -10.78 -20.11 -1.95
N SER A 115 -11.15 -19.26 -0.99
CA SER A 115 -12.54 -18.85 -0.72
C SER A 115 -12.73 -17.35 -0.90
N GLU A 116 -11.78 -16.56 -0.45
CA GLU A 116 -11.71 -15.11 -0.58
C GLU A 116 -10.25 -14.67 -0.61
N PHE A 117 -9.97 -13.53 -1.26
CA PHE A 117 -8.66 -12.91 -1.19
C PHE A 117 -8.26 -12.64 0.26
N SER A 118 -7.09 -13.12 0.66
CA SER A 118 -6.46 -12.75 1.93
C SER A 118 -4.97 -12.52 1.71
N TYR A 119 -4.37 -11.67 2.53
CA TYR A 119 -2.94 -11.41 2.48
C TYR A 119 -2.31 -11.38 3.86
N ALA A 120 -1.29 -12.21 4.06
CA ALA A 120 -0.49 -12.28 5.28
C ALA A 120 -1.37 -12.48 6.54
N LYS A 121 -2.37 -13.37 6.43
CA LYS A 121 -3.35 -13.65 7.49
C LYS A 121 -2.64 -14.08 8.78
N GLY A 122 -2.93 -13.37 9.87
CA GLY A 122 -2.36 -13.64 11.19
C GLY A 122 -0.87 -13.31 11.32
N GLU A 123 -0.26 -12.60 10.38
CA GLU A 123 1.14 -12.18 10.56
C GLU A 123 1.29 -10.98 11.48
N TRP A 124 0.26 -10.15 11.59
CA TRP A 124 0.37 -8.86 12.29
C TRP A 124 -0.20 -8.86 13.71
N TYR A 125 -0.88 -9.92 14.15
CA TYR A 125 -1.66 -9.89 15.40
C TYR A 125 -0.83 -9.64 16.66
N GLU A 126 0.44 -10.07 16.69
CA GLU A 126 1.35 -9.80 17.82
C GLU A 126 2.05 -8.44 17.73
N HIS A 127 1.88 -7.71 16.63
CA HIS A 127 2.51 -6.39 16.48
C HIS A 127 1.81 -5.38 17.41
N PRO A 128 2.55 -4.54 18.17
CA PRO A 128 1.95 -3.60 19.13
C PRO A 128 0.87 -2.69 18.53
N ASP A 129 1.04 -2.25 17.28
CA ASP A 129 0.05 -1.43 16.56
C ASP A 129 -1.31 -2.14 16.35
N TYR A 130 -1.35 -3.47 16.41
CA TYR A 130 -2.54 -4.31 16.16
C TYR A 130 -3.14 -4.89 17.45
N LEU A 131 -2.60 -4.53 18.62
CA LEU A 131 -3.00 -5.06 19.92
C LEU A 131 -4.50 -4.89 20.24
N TYR A 132 -5.16 -3.94 19.58
CA TYR A 132 -6.58 -3.60 19.78
C TYR A 132 -7.43 -3.82 18.52
N ALA A 133 -6.89 -4.51 17.51
CA ALA A 133 -7.50 -4.61 16.19
C ALA A 133 -8.80 -5.45 16.17
N GLY A 134 -9.07 -6.26 17.19
CA GLY A 134 -10.35 -6.97 17.39
C GLY A 134 -11.42 -6.15 18.12
N TYR A 135 -11.08 -4.98 18.67
CA TYR A 135 -12.05 -4.12 19.37
C TYR A 135 -12.77 -3.22 18.35
N GLU A 136 -14.03 -3.50 17.99
CA GLU A 136 -14.74 -2.76 16.94
C GLU A 136 -15.67 -1.63 17.43
N LYS A 137 -15.73 -1.40 18.74
CA LYS A 137 -16.58 -0.32 19.29
C LYS A 137 -15.94 1.05 19.07
N LYS A 138 -16.77 2.09 19.05
CA LYS A 138 -16.34 3.48 18.85
C LYS A 138 -15.62 4.08 20.07
N GLU A 139 -15.83 3.55 21.27
CA GLU A 139 -15.17 4.05 22.46
C GLU A 139 -13.66 3.73 22.42
N PHE A 140 -12.85 4.59 23.03
CA PHE A 140 -11.42 4.33 23.15
C PHE A 140 -11.18 3.04 23.96
N PRO A 141 -10.38 2.08 23.45
CA PRO A 141 -10.27 0.78 24.09
C PRO A 141 -9.49 0.86 25.40
N LYS A 142 -10.01 0.17 26.42
CA LYS A 142 -9.41 0.10 27.75
C LYS A 142 -8.46 -1.10 27.91
N TYR A 143 -8.72 -2.18 27.18
CA TYR A 143 -7.99 -3.44 27.29
C TYR A 143 -7.62 -3.97 25.89
N PRO A 144 -6.47 -4.64 25.74
CA PRO A 144 -6.10 -5.34 24.52
C PRO A 144 -7.19 -6.28 24.02
N CYS A 145 -7.34 -6.34 22.71
CA CYS A 145 -8.25 -7.24 22.01
C CYS A 145 -7.60 -7.64 20.69
N PRO A 146 -6.55 -8.49 20.72
CA PRO A 146 -5.88 -8.91 19.51
C PRO A 146 -6.80 -9.84 18.71
N ASN A 147 -6.72 -9.76 17.38
CA ASN A 147 -7.37 -10.72 16.48
C ASN A 147 -6.29 -11.62 15.86
N PRO A 148 -6.24 -12.94 16.17
CA PRO A 148 -5.18 -13.84 15.69
C PRO A 148 -5.17 -14.00 14.16
N ASP A 149 -6.28 -13.71 13.50
CA ASP A 149 -6.44 -13.82 12.04
C ASP A 149 -6.15 -12.50 11.31
N MET A 150 -5.72 -11.46 12.03
CA MET A 150 -5.57 -10.11 11.52
C MET A 150 -4.67 -10.03 10.28
N GLU A 151 -5.20 -9.41 9.23
CA GLU A 151 -4.47 -9.06 8.01
C GLU A 151 -3.94 -7.61 8.05
N LEU A 152 -3.18 -7.22 7.02
CA LEU A 152 -2.56 -5.89 6.94
C LEU A 152 -3.61 -4.75 7.00
N ASP A 153 -3.26 -3.63 7.62
CA ASP A 153 -4.12 -2.44 7.59
C ASP A 153 -4.26 -1.86 6.17
N ILE A 154 -5.41 -1.25 5.92
CA ILE A 154 -5.78 -0.64 4.65
C ILE A 154 -4.79 0.46 4.23
N SER A 155 -4.14 1.10 5.20
CA SER A 155 -3.22 2.21 4.95
C SER A 155 -1.86 1.76 4.42
N HIS A 156 -1.41 0.55 4.75
CA HIS A 156 -0.24 -0.05 4.12
C HIS A 156 -0.62 -0.73 2.79
N PHE A 157 -1.77 -1.41 2.76
CA PHE A 157 -2.19 -2.20 1.60
C PHE A 157 -2.53 -1.37 0.35
N HIS A 158 -2.79 -0.06 0.47
CA HIS A 158 -3.10 0.80 -0.69
C HIS A 158 -2.06 0.80 -1.83
N ARG A 159 -0.86 0.29 -1.57
CA ARG A 159 0.24 0.18 -2.55
C ARG A 159 0.15 -1.10 -3.37
N MET A 160 -0.36 -2.18 -2.75
CA MET A 160 -0.31 -3.54 -3.26
C MET A 160 -0.98 -3.71 -4.64
N PRO A 161 -2.13 -3.08 -4.94
CA PRO A 161 -2.75 -3.20 -6.26
C PRO A 161 -1.88 -2.66 -7.41
N TRP A 162 -1.02 -1.67 -7.15
CA TRP A 162 -0.02 -1.25 -8.14
C TRP A 162 1.07 -2.29 -8.30
N ILE A 163 1.57 -2.84 -7.20
CA ILE A 163 2.62 -3.86 -7.22
C ILE A 163 2.14 -5.11 -7.95
N PHE A 164 0.90 -5.58 -7.69
CA PHE A 164 0.32 -6.70 -8.44
C PHE A 164 0.20 -6.40 -9.94
N SER A 165 -0.14 -5.16 -10.30
CA SER A 165 -0.18 -4.76 -11.71
C SER A 165 1.21 -4.76 -12.35
N ASP A 166 2.22 -4.28 -11.62
CA ASP A 166 3.60 -4.22 -12.10
C ASP A 166 4.16 -5.64 -12.24
N MET A 167 3.87 -6.54 -11.29
CA MET A 167 4.23 -7.95 -11.34
C MET A 167 3.51 -8.69 -12.49
N TYR A 168 2.21 -8.45 -12.69
CA TYR A 168 1.47 -8.96 -13.87
C TYR A 168 2.14 -8.54 -15.17
N ASN A 169 2.43 -7.24 -15.31
CA ASN A 169 2.98 -6.67 -16.52
C ASN A 169 4.39 -7.19 -16.83
N VAL A 170 5.27 -7.30 -15.83
CA VAL A 170 6.64 -7.77 -16.04
C VAL A 170 6.65 -9.26 -16.40
N PHE A 171 5.87 -10.11 -15.72
CA PHE A 171 5.81 -11.53 -16.07
C PHE A 171 5.17 -11.77 -17.44
N LYS A 172 4.19 -10.93 -17.84
CA LYS A 172 3.67 -10.95 -19.21
C LYS A 172 4.75 -10.57 -20.23
N TYR A 173 5.53 -9.53 -19.96
CA TYR A 173 6.66 -9.12 -20.80
C TYR A 173 7.72 -10.23 -20.95
N LEU A 174 8.02 -10.94 -19.85
CA LEU A 174 8.93 -12.08 -19.81
C LEU A 174 8.33 -13.38 -20.39
N LYS A 175 7.07 -13.35 -20.86
CA LYS A 175 6.32 -14.51 -21.37
C LYS A 175 6.07 -15.62 -20.33
N GLU A 176 6.12 -15.28 -19.04
CA GLU A 176 5.82 -16.19 -17.92
C GLU A 176 4.32 -16.14 -17.56
N ILE A 177 3.49 -16.61 -18.49
CA ILE A 177 2.03 -16.41 -18.45
C ILE A 177 1.36 -16.92 -17.16
N ASN A 178 1.82 -18.05 -16.62
CA ASN A 178 1.27 -18.60 -15.38
C ASN A 178 1.49 -17.66 -14.18
N LYS A 179 2.67 -17.04 -14.08
CA LYS A 179 2.96 -16.05 -13.02
C LYS A 179 2.18 -14.76 -13.23
N ALA A 180 2.05 -14.31 -14.49
CA ALA A 180 1.23 -13.16 -14.81
C ALA A 180 -0.23 -13.38 -14.38
N ASN A 181 -0.84 -14.49 -14.82
CA ASN A 181 -2.23 -14.84 -14.50
C ASN A 181 -2.47 -14.96 -12.99
N TYR A 182 -1.48 -15.39 -12.21
CA TYR A 182 -1.56 -15.41 -10.75
C TYR A 182 -1.78 -14.01 -10.15
N PHE A 183 -1.04 -12.99 -10.60
CA PHE A 183 -1.21 -11.62 -10.12
C PHE A 183 -2.49 -10.96 -10.65
N ASP A 184 -2.88 -11.25 -11.89
CA ASP A 184 -4.15 -10.78 -12.44
C ASP A 184 -5.35 -11.33 -11.64
N LYS A 185 -5.37 -12.64 -11.37
CA LYS A 185 -6.38 -13.28 -10.51
C LYS A 185 -6.42 -12.62 -9.13
N SER A 186 -5.26 -12.51 -8.46
CA SER A 186 -5.15 -11.93 -7.12
C SER A 186 -5.67 -10.49 -7.08
N LEU A 187 -5.38 -9.69 -8.11
CA LEU A 187 -5.86 -8.32 -8.21
C LEU A 187 -7.39 -8.25 -8.35
N ARG A 188 -7.99 -9.10 -9.20
CA ARG A 188 -9.45 -9.17 -9.37
C ARG A 188 -10.15 -9.61 -8.10
N GLU A 189 -9.62 -10.61 -7.41
CA GLU A 189 -10.21 -11.09 -6.15
C GLU A 189 -10.10 -10.05 -5.04
N PHE A 190 -8.98 -9.32 -4.98
CA PHE A 190 -8.87 -8.17 -4.08
C PHE A 190 -9.90 -7.09 -4.42
N TYR A 191 -10.11 -6.75 -5.70
CA TYR A 191 -11.14 -5.77 -6.09
C TYR A 191 -12.54 -6.20 -5.69
N ASN A 192 -12.86 -7.49 -5.86
CA ASN A 192 -14.13 -8.04 -5.39
C ASN A 192 -14.28 -7.91 -3.88
N LYS A 193 -13.25 -8.25 -3.08
CA LYS A 193 -13.26 -8.07 -1.62
C LYS A 193 -13.38 -6.60 -1.23
N PHE A 194 -12.63 -5.71 -1.89
CA PHE A 194 -12.64 -4.29 -1.63
C PHE A 194 -14.05 -3.71 -1.73
N ASN A 195 -14.72 -3.98 -2.85
CA ASN A 195 -16.06 -3.46 -3.13
C ASN A 195 -17.14 -4.09 -2.22
N LYS A 196 -17.00 -5.38 -1.87
CA LYS A 196 -18.02 -6.10 -1.09
C LYS A 196 -17.88 -5.93 0.42
N LYS A 197 -16.65 -5.78 0.94
CA LYS A 197 -16.37 -5.87 2.38
C LYS A 197 -15.57 -4.71 2.96
N LEU A 198 -14.73 -4.05 2.16
CA LEU A 198 -13.80 -3.04 2.69
C LEU A 198 -14.36 -1.61 2.60
N VAL A 199 -15.29 -1.36 1.69
CA VAL A 199 -15.95 -0.06 1.55
C VAL A 199 -17.38 -0.15 2.04
N VAL A 200 -17.77 0.74 2.94
CA VAL A 200 -19.17 1.04 3.27
C VAL A 200 -19.47 2.50 2.96
N TYR A 201 -20.74 2.87 2.85
CA TYR A 201 -21.15 4.24 2.59
C TYR A 201 -21.94 4.76 3.78
N ASN A 202 -21.63 5.97 4.25
CA ASN A 202 -22.48 6.63 5.25
C ASN A 202 -23.78 7.16 4.62
N GLN A 203 -24.65 7.75 5.45
CA GLN A 203 -25.94 8.30 5.01
C GLN A 203 -25.82 9.37 3.91
N ASN A 204 -24.69 10.08 3.84
CA ASN A 204 -24.41 11.10 2.82
C ASN A 204 -23.72 10.52 1.57
N GLY A 205 -23.60 9.20 1.48
CA GLY A 205 -22.89 8.53 0.39
C GLY A 205 -21.37 8.69 0.43
N LEU A 206 -20.78 9.08 1.57
CA LEU A 206 -19.33 9.13 1.72
C LEU A 206 -18.77 7.72 1.92
N PRO A 207 -17.75 7.32 1.14
CA PRO A 207 -17.12 6.02 1.31
C PRO A 207 -16.26 6.03 2.58
N LEU A 208 -16.48 5.03 3.41
CA LEU A 208 -15.72 4.73 4.62
C LEU A 208 -15.01 3.40 4.41
N LEU A 209 -13.70 3.39 4.61
CA LEU A 209 -12.90 2.17 4.52
C LEU A 209 -12.82 1.51 5.88
N LYS A 210 -13.03 0.19 5.93
CA LYS A 210 -12.65 -0.59 7.10
C LYS A 210 -11.13 -0.56 7.28
N ASN A 211 -10.68 -0.55 8.53
CA ASN A 211 -9.27 -0.34 8.85
C ASN A 211 -8.34 -1.47 8.38
N PHE A 212 -8.83 -2.70 8.22
CA PHE A 212 -8.02 -3.86 7.87
C PHE A 212 -8.57 -4.58 6.63
N ILE A 213 -7.68 -5.19 5.85
CA ILE A 213 -8.06 -5.82 4.58
C ILE A 213 -8.78 -7.16 4.73
N ASP A 214 -8.81 -7.74 5.94
CA ASP A 214 -9.65 -8.90 6.26
C ASP A 214 -11.14 -8.52 6.29
N GLY A 215 -11.45 -7.22 6.38
CA GLY A 215 -12.80 -6.69 6.50
C GLY A 215 -13.24 -6.48 7.96
N SER A 216 -12.34 -6.61 8.93
CA SER A 216 -12.54 -6.13 10.30
C SER A 216 -12.32 -4.62 10.37
N ASN A 217 -12.88 -3.99 11.40
CA ASN A 217 -12.84 -2.53 11.54
C ASN A 217 -12.50 -2.08 12.96
N GLY A 218 -11.64 -2.82 13.64
CA GLY A 218 -11.21 -2.45 14.99
C GLY A 218 -10.19 -1.32 15.05
N TRP A 219 -9.71 -1.06 16.26
CA TRP A 219 -8.76 0.02 16.52
C TRP A 219 -7.34 -0.32 16.05
N TYR A 220 -6.65 0.68 15.49
CA TYR A 220 -5.28 0.57 15.01
C TYR A 220 -4.37 1.62 15.64
N ARG A 221 -3.11 1.27 15.94
CA ARG A 221 -2.09 2.18 16.52
C ARG A 221 -2.53 2.91 17.79
N VAL A 222 -3.27 2.21 18.64
CA VAL A 222 -3.66 2.72 19.97
C VAL A 222 -2.39 2.94 20.80
N ARG A 223 -2.26 4.12 21.41
CA ARG A 223 -1.13 4.51 22.28
C ARG A 223 0.25 4.44 21.59
N TYR A 224 0.30 4.40 20.26
CA TYR A 224 1.55 4.34 19.50
C TYR A 224 2.44 5.59 19.71
N HIS A 225 1.82 6.76 19.90
CA HIS A 225 2.55 7.99 20.20
C HIS A 225 2.65 8.20 21.72
N LYS A 226 3.88 8.16 22.26
CA LYS A 226 4.16 8.36 23.71
C LYS A 226 3.53 9.64 24.28
N ASN A 227 3.46 10.71 23.49
CA ASN A 227 2.93 12.01 23.92
C ASN A 227 1.39 12.12 23.80
N TYR A 228 0.72 11.10 23.26
CA TYR A 228 -0.72 11.09 23.04
C TYR A 228 -1.30 9.73 23.46
N PRO A 229 -1.39 9.44 24.77
CA PRO A 229 -1.83 8.13 25.28
C PRO A 229 -3.28 7.80 24.96
N ASN A 230 -4.10 8.80 24.61
CA ASN A 230 -5.50 8.61 24.20
C ASN A 230 -5.68 8.71 22.69
N PHE A 231 -4.63 8.39 21.91
CA PHE A 231 -4.66 8.42 20.45
C PHE A 231 -4.62 7.00 19.86
N GLY A 232 -5.35 6.81 18.77
CA GLY A 232 -5.40 5.63 17.92
C GLY A 232 -6.36 5.92 16.78
N TYR A 233 -6.38 5.04 15.77
CA TYR A 233 -7.37 5.09 14.70
C TYR A 233 -8.51 4.14 15.05
N GLY A 234 -9.65 4.69 15.43
CA GLY A 234 -10.88 3.93 15.65
C GLY A 234 -11.50 3.40 14.36
N PRO A 235 -12.67 2.75 14.45
CA PRO A 235 -13.40 2.24 13.30
C PRO A 235 -13.60 3.29 12.19
N PHE A 236 -13.22 2.93 10.97
CA PHE A 236 -13.24 3.77 9.76
C PHE A 236 -12.28 4.97 9.74
N GLU A 237 -11.41 5.15 10.72
CA GLU A 237 -10.56 6.34 10.81
C GLU A 237 -9.37 6.32 9.82
N LEU A 238 -9.09 5.19 9.18
CA LEU A 238 -8.14 5.10 8.06
C LEU A 238 -8.76 5.43 6.68
N SER A 239 -10.02 5.88 6.63
CA SER A 239 -10.72 6.17 5.36
C SER A 239 -10.03 7.20 4.47
N LEU A 240 -9.19 8.09 5.01
CA LEU A 240 -8.44 9.07 4.20
C LEU A 240 -7.52 8.40 3.18
N VAL A 241 -7.10 7.16 3.44
CA VAL A 241 -6.26 6.44 2.47
C VAL A 241 -6.99 6.14 1.16
N ALA A 242 -8.33 6.25 1.12
CA ALA A 242 -9.12 6.18 -0.11
C ALA A 242 -8.69 7.19 -1.19
N VAL A 243 -8.22 8.39 -0.79
CA VAL A 243 -7.69 9.40 -1.74
C VAL A 243 -6.23 9.17 -2.11
N LEU A 244 -5.57 8.19 -1.48
CA LEU A 244 -4.14 7.92 -1.66
C LEU A 244 -3.93 6.67 -2.50
N GLY A 245 -2.81 6.67 -3.21
CA GLY A 245 -2.28 5.44 -3.77
C GLY A 245 -3.21 4.74 -4.75
N SER A 246 -3.13 3.41 -4.83
CA SER A 246 -3.84 2.69 -5.88
C SER A 246 -5.36 2.77 -5.78
N TYR A 247 -5.95 2.96 -4.59
CA TYR A 247 -7.41 2.97 -4.39
C TYR A 247 -8.12 4.00 -5.25
N TYR A 248 -7.59 5.22 -5.31
CA TYR A 248 -8.17 6.27 -6.13
C TYR A 248 -7.83 6.11 -7.63
N TYR A 249 -6.60 5.67 -7.95
CA TYR A 249 -6.14 5.66 -9.34
C TYR A 249 -6.58 4.43 -10.13
N LYS A 250 -6.83 3.31 -9.47
CA LYS A 250 -7.39 2.12 -10.11
C LYS A 250 -8.91 2.22 -10.07
N ASN A 251 -9.58 1.86 -11.17
CA ASN A 251 -11.03 1.91 -11.27
C ASN A 251 -11.64 0.74 -10.47
N PHE A 252 -11.56 0.79 -9.13
CA PHE A 252 -12.10 -0.26 -8.24
C PHE A 252 -13.59 -0.47 -8.45
N ASP A 253 -14.34 0.63 -8.40
CA ASP A 253 -15.78 0.66 -8.61
C ASP A 253 -16.22 2.08 -9.02
N LYS A 254 -17.21 2.17 -9.93
CA LYS A 254 -17.72 3.45 -10.42
C LYS A 254 -18.33 4.25 -9.28
N LYS A 255 -19.13 3.63 -8.41
CA LYS A 255 -19.76 4.32 -7.28
C LYS A 255 -18.71 4.81 -6.29
N PHE A 256 -17.68 4.02 -5.99
CA PHE A 256 -16.57 4.44 -5.14
C PHE A 256 -15.85 5.65 -5.71
N ILE A 257 -15.41 5.58 -6.97
CA ILE A 257 -14.68 6.68 -7.64
C ILE A 257 -15.54 7.94 -7.73
N CYS A 258 -16.82 7.83 -8.09
CA CYS A 258 -17.71 8.99 -8.16
C CYS A 258 -17.93 9.62 -6.78
N SER A 259 -18.05 8.81 -5.73
CA SER A 259 -18.18 9.32 -4.36
C SER A 259 -16.90 10.03 -3.89
N MET A 260 -15.72 9.50 -4.24
CA MET A 260 -14.43 10.16 -3.99
C MET A 260 -14.30 11.47 -4.78
N ASN A 261 -14.70 11.50 -6.04
CA ASN A 261 -14.66 12.71 -6.87
C ASN A 261 -15.57 13.80 -6.30
N ARG A 262 -16.78 13.46 -5.83
CA ARG A 262 -17.71 14.38 -5.17
C ARG A 262 -17.14 14.93 -3.86
N LEU A 263 -16.47 14.07 -3.09
CA LEU A 263 -15.81 14.47 -1.86
C LEU A 263 -14.67 15.47 -2.14
N LEU A 264 -13.85 15.20 -3.16
CA LEU A 264 -12.72 16.06 -3.55
C LEU A 264 -13.15 17.38 -4.21
N SER A 265 -14.26 17.40 -4.97
CA SER A 265 -14.77 18.61 -5.61
C SER A 265 -15.40 19.59 -4.62
N THR A 266 -15.90 19.09 -3.49
CA THR A 266 -16.46 19.90 -2.40
C THR A 266 -15.38 20.21 -1.35
N ASN A 267 -14.32 20.91 -1.77
CA ASN A 267 -13.10 21.19 -0.99
C ASN A 267 -13.35 21.64 0.48
N ASN A 268 -14.46 22.35 0.72
CA ASN A 268 -14.90 22.77 2.05
C ASN A 268 -15.41 21.63 2.95
N ASN A 269 -16.04 20.59 2.41
CA ASN A 269 -16.63 19.49 3.18
C ASN A 269 -15.60 18.48 3.67
N LEU A 270 -14.57 18.20 2.87
CA LEU A 270 -13.48 17.30 3.22
C LEU A 270 -12.68 17.91 4.36
N LYS A 271 -12.23 19.15 4.19
CA LYS A 271 -11.53 19.90 5.25
C LYS A 271 -12.38 20.02 6.51
N LYS A 272 -13.66 20.43 6.40
CA LYS A 272 -14.58 20.55 7.54
C LYS A 272 -14.79 19.22 8.27
N TYR A 273 -15.09 18.12 7.57
CA TYR A 273 -15.29 16.80 8.18
C TYR A 273 -14.05 16.33 8.95
N TYR A 274 -12.85 16.52 8.40
CA TYR A 274 -11.61 16.10 9.07
C TYR A 274 -11.15 17.07 10.16
N ASP A 275 -11.35 18.37 10.00
CA ASP A 275 -11.04 19.36 11.04
C ASP A 275 -12.01 19.24 12.24
N GLU A 276 -13.28 18.91 12.00
CA GLU A 276 -14.28 18.65 13.05
C GLU A 276 -14.02 17.34 13.79
N LYS A 277 -13.67 16.27 13.08
CA LYS A 277 -13.49 14.94 13.67
C LYS A 277 -12.06 14.68 14.18
N TYR A 278 -11.06 15.37 13.65
CA TYR A 278 -9.64 15.20 13.99
C TYR A 278 -8.90 16.55 14.10
N PRO A 279 -9.33 17.44 15.03
CA PRO A 279 -8.89 18.84 15.09
C PRO A 279 -7.37 19.04 15.24
N THR A 280 -6.64 18.03 15.72
CA THR A 280 -5.20 18.09 15.94
C THR A 280 -4.35 17.31 14.93
N SER A 281 -4.94 16.41 14.13
CA SER A 281 -4.18 15.51 13.26
C SER A 281 -4.17 15.92 11.80
N PHE A 282 -5.32 16.30 11.21
CA PHE A 282 -5.40 16.46 9.76
C PHE A 282 -4.58 17.65 9.25
N THR A 283 -4.91 18.85 9.72
CA THR A 283 -4.25 20.09 9.29
C THR A 283 -2.78 20.17 9.77
N LYS A 284 -2.46 19.62 10.95
CA LYS A 284 -1.08 19.62 11.49
C LYS A 284 -0.19 18.58 10.79
N THR A 285 -0.71 17.40 10.48
CA THR A 285 0.01 16.35 9.72
C THR A 285 0.22 16.79 8.27
N LEU A 286 -0.80 17.35 7.61
CA LEU A 286 -0.67 17.85 6.24
C LEU A 286 0.26 19.06 6.12
N LYS A 287 0.27 19.98 7.10
CA LYS A 287 1.25 21.08 7.18
C LYS A 287 2.67 20.56 7.46
N LYS A 288 2.83 19.62 8.40
CA LYS A 288 4.13 19.03 8.77
C LYS A 288 4.79 18.26 7.61
N PHE A 289 4.00 17.63 6.74
CA PHE A 289 4.52 16.97 5.53
C PHE A 289 4.69 17.91 4.32
N GLY A 290 4.46 19.23 4.46
CA GLY A 290 4.55 20.19 3.36
C GLY A 290 3.59 19.89 2.20
N ILE A 291 2.49 19.16 2.48
CA ILE A 291 1.59 18.61 1.46
C ILE A 291 0.71 19.70 0.86
N PHE A 292 0.46 20.82 1.56
CA PHE A 292 -0.51 21.83 1.10
C PHE A 292 0.00 22.82 0.04
N GLU A 293 1.23 23.33 0.09
CA GLU A 293 1.57 24.49 -0.76
C GLU A 293 2.27 24.16 -2.09
N LYS A 294 3.14 23.14 -2.13
CA LYS A 294 3.89 22.79 -3.37
C LYS A 294 3.46 21.47 -3.99
N ARG A 295 3.14 20.45 -3.18
CA ARG A 295 2.67 19.14 -3.69
C ARG A 295 1.18 19.14 -3.99
N PHE A 296 0.34 19.83 -3.20
CA PHE A 296 -1.07 19.98 -3.53
C PHE A 296 -1.25 20.68 -4.86
N LYS A 297 -0.55 21.77 -5.21
CA LYS A 297 -0.68 22.38 -6.54
C LYS A 297 -0.41 21.41 -7.71
N TYR A 298 0.59 20.52 -7.57
CA TYR A 298 0.89 19.51 -8.60
C TYR A 298 -0.15 18.38 -8.63
N TYR A 299 -0.52 17.85 -7.45
CA TYR A 299 -1.59 16.87 -7.33
C TYR A 299 -2.96 17.45 -7.66
N GLU A 300 -3.20 18.73 -7.47
CA GLU A 300 -4.44 19.46 -7.74
C GLU A 300 -4.54 19.76 -9.22
N LEU A 301 -3.45 20.06 -9.93
CA LEU A 301 -3.46 20.17 -11.40
C LEU A 301 -3.67 18.80 -12.06
N LEU A 302 -2.95 17.77 -11.59
CA LEU A 302 -3.10 16.39 -12.08
C LEU A 302 -4.46 15.79 -11.69
N ASN A 303 -4.90 16.02 -10.46
CA ASN A 303 -6.22 15.62 -9.98
C ASN A 303 -7.28 16.44 -10.69
N ARG A 304 -7.15 17.73 -10.99
CA ARG A 304 -8.18 18.47 -11.75
C ARG A 304 -8.32 17.92 -13.16
N LEU A 305 -7.23 17.55 -13.84
CA LEU A 305 -7.29 16.91 -15.16
C LEU A 305 -7.88 15.50 -15.11
N ILE A 306 -7.48 14.69 -14.13
CA ILE A 306 -8.00 13.32 -13.92
C ILE A 306 -9.45 13.34 -13.41
N LEU A 307 -9.78 14.27 -12.51
CA LEU A 307 -11.13 14.52 -11.97
C LEU A 307 -12.04 15.04 -13.07
N TYR A 308 -11.56 15.91 -13.97
CA TYR A 308 -12.35 16.39 -15.10
C TYR A 308 -12.66 15.25 -16.08
N GLN A 309 -11.65 14.46 -16.48
CA GLN A 309 -11.86 13.30 -17.35
C GLN A 309 -12.72 12.20 -16.71
N ARG A 310 -12.67 12.03 -15.38
CA ARG A 310 -13.45 11.01 -14.66
C ARG A 310 -14.81 11.50 -14.17
N ALA A 311 -15.00 12.78 -13.93
CA ALA A 311 -16.32 13.36 -13.65
C ALA A 311 -17.24 13.18 -14.86
N LEU A 312 -16.70 13.23 -16.09
CA LEU A 312 -17.43 12.89 -17.31
C LEU A 312 -17.89 11.42 -17.36
N GLN A 313 -17.27 10.52 -16.59
CA GLN A 313 -17.69 9.11 -16.50
C GLN A 313 -18.76 8.87 -15.44
N CYS A 314 -19.01 9.85 -14.56
CA CYS A 314 -19.96 9.76 -13.45
C CYS A 314 -21.36 10.30 -13.81
N ASN A 315 -21.52 10.86 -15.02
CA ASN A 315 -22.81 11.23 -15.59
C ASN A 315 -23.46 10.06 -16.31
#